data_AF-A0A925WXX4-F1
#
_entry.id   AF-A0A925WXX4-F1
#
_cell.length_a   1.000
_cell.length_b   1.000
_cell.length_c   1.000
_cell.angle_alpha   90.00
_cell.angle_beta   90.00
_cell.angle_gamma   90.00
#
_symmetry.space_group_name_H-M   'P 1'
#
loop_
_entity.id
_entity.type
_entity.pdbx_description
1 polymer ?
#
loop_
_entity_poly.entity_id
_entity_poly.type
_entity_poly.pdbx_seq_one_letter_code
_entity_poly.pdbx_strand_id
1 'polypeptide(L)'
;MTAIDTYKVLDQLETLVEDSKKFMGFVKLDEEEFFMLVSKLRASLPEDVRRAGKITQNSDKIMEAAQSEAEMALESARADGQRVLSESKTEAERILGEAKAHCEALVQQSEIQRIATAQAREIVAQAGQEADDIRAGADDYARDILMTLEEQVAEAMGQ
;
A
#
# COMPACT_ATOMS: atom_id res chain seq x y z
N MET A 1 10.26 -0.19 -60.09
CA MET A 1 11.22 -1.27 -60.36
C MET A 1 10.95 -2.34 -59.32
N THR A 2 10.14 -3.32 -59.69
CA THR A 2 9.63 -4.37 -58.81
C THR A 2 10.79 -5.21 -58.28
N ALA A 3 10.87 -5.38 -56.97
CA ALA A 3 11.85 -6.27 -56.35
C ALA A 3 11.70 -7.65 -57.00
N ILE A 4 12.77 -8.12 -57.65
CA ILE A 4 12.85 -9.49 -58.16
C ILE A 4 12.87 -10.36 -56.92
N ASP A 5 11.80 -11.12 -56.73
CA ASP A 5 11.65 -12.02 -55.60
C ASP A 5 12.62 -13.19 -55.80
N THR A 6 13.65 -13.25 -54.95
CA THR A 6 14.68 -14.30 -54.96
C THR A 6 14.04 -15.70 -54.92
N TYR A 7 12.90 -15.86 -54.23
CA TYR A 7 12.16 -17.12 -54.23
C TYR A 7 11.58 -17.45 -55.60
N LYS A 8 11.00 -16.47 -56.30
CA LYS A 8 10.46 -16.71 -57.66
C LYS A 8 11.55 -17.10 -58.66
N VAL A 9 12.75 -16.56 -58.52
CA VAL A 9 13.89 -16.95 -59.38
C VAL A 9 14.39 -18.36 -59.03
N LEU A 10 14.36 -18.74 -57.76
CA LEU A 10 14.64 -20.12 -57.32
C LEU A 10 13.58 -21.10 -57.84
N ASP A 11 12.29 -20.78 -57.73
CA ASP A 11 11.19 -21.60 -58.25
C ASP A 11 11.30 -21.78 -59.77
N GLN A 12 11.71 -20.72 -60.49
CA GLN A 12 11.97 -20.80 -61.93
C GLN A 12 13.17 -21.68 -62.27
N LEU A 13 14.23 -21.65 -61.45
CA LEU A 13 15.38 -22.56 -61.61
C LEU A 13 14.99 -24.00 -61.32
N GLU A 14 14.18 -24.25 -60.29
CA GLU A 14 13.65 -25.59 -60.00
C GLU A 14 12.78 -26.10 -61.15
N THR A 15 11.83 -25.29 -61.62
CA THR A 15 10.95 -25.63 -62.75
C THR A 15 11.77 -25.93 -64.02
N LEU A 16 12.79 -25.13 -64.31
CA LEU A 16 13.69 -25.34 -65.45
C LEU A 16 14.38 -26.71 -65.39
N VAL A 17 14.73 -27.19 -64.19
CA VAL A 17 15.33 -28.51 -63.98
C VAL A 17 14.27 -29.62 -64.01
N GLU A 18 13.08 -29.40 -63.44
CA GLU A 18 11.99 -30.36 -63.43
C GLU A 18 11.44 -30.67 -64.83
N ASP A 19 11.23 -29.63 -65.64
CA ASP A 19 10.70 -29.72 -67.01
C ASP A 19 11.74 -30.16 -68.06
N SER A 20 12.99 -30.35 -67.62
CA SER A 20 14.10 -30.70 -68.50
C SER A 20 13.95 -32.11 -69.10
N LYS A 21 14.37 -32.25 -70.37
CA LYS A 21 14.41 -33.55 -71.03
C LYS A 21 15.54 -34.39 -70.44
N LYS A 22 15.18 -35.44 -69.69
CA LYS A 22 16.11 -36.43 -69.15
C LYS A 22 16.52 -37.40 -70.26
N PHE A 23 17.81 -37.44 -70.57
CA PHE A 23 18.38 -38.34 -71.56
C PHE A 23 19.57 -39.09 -70.96
N MET A 24 19.42 -40.41 -70.81
CA MET A 24 20.50 -41.31 -70.38
C MET A 24 21.19 -40.90 -69.07
N GLY A 25 20.40 -40.41 -68.09
CA GLY A 25 20.91 -39.90 -66.81
C GLY A 25 21.37 -38.44 -66.83
N PHE A 26 21.43 -37.81 -68.00
CA PHE A 26 21.77 -36.39 -68.17
C PHE A 26 20.51 -35.54 -68.31
N VAL A 27 20.53 -34.38 -67.66
CA VAL A 27 19.49 -33.35 -67.75
C VAL A 27 19.93 -32.34 -68.81
N LYS A 28 19.13 -32.17 -69.88
CA LYS A 28 19.38 -31.16 -70.90
C LYS A 28 18.65 -29.87 -70.53
N LEU A 29 19.42 -28.85 -70.15
CA LEU A 29 18.92 -27.51 -69.84
C LEU A 29 19.18 -26.53 -70.98
N ASP A 30 18.34 -25.51 -71.06
CA ASP A 30 18.65 -24.32 -71.86
C ASP A 30 19.70 -23.49 -71.12
N GLU A 31 20.87 -23.36 -71.73
CA GLU A 31 22.02 -22.68 -71.14
C GLU A 31 21.75 -21.17 -70.96
N GLU A 32 21.07 -20.53 -71.92
CA GLU A 32 20.78 -19.10 -71.89
C GLU A 32 19.78 -18.77 -70.77
N GLU A 33 18.71 -19.57 -70.66
CA GLU A 33 17.69 -19.40 -69.62
C GLU A 33 18.28 -19.65 -68.22
N PHE A 34 19.09 -20.69 -68.06
CA PHE A 34 19.78 -20.99 -66.81
C PHE A 34 20.68 -19.84 -66.36
N PHE A 35 21.57 -19.35 -67.24
CA PHE A 35 22.49 -18.26 -66.88
C PHE A 35 21.76 -16.94 -66.62
N MET A 36 20.66 -16.68 -67.32
CA MET A 36 19.81 -15.51 -67.09
C MET A 36 19.17 -15.55 -65.71
N LEU A 37 18.63 -16.69 -65.28
CA LEU A 37 18.06 -16.88 -63.94
C LEU A 37 19.14 -16.78 -62.84
N VAL A 38 20.31 -17.41 -63.03
CA VAL A 38 21.45 -17.28 -62.09
C VAL A 38 21.92 -15.83 -61.98
N SER A 39 21.95 -15.08 -63.08
CA SER A 39 22.33 -13.66 -63.07
C SER A 39 21.31 -12.80 -62.33
N LYS A 40 20.01 -13.07 -62.52
CA LYS A 40 18.93 -12.43 -61.74
C LYS A 40 19.06 -12.72 -60.25
N LEU A 41 19.31 -13.99 -59.88
CA LEU A 41 19.49 -14.40 -58.49
C LEU A 41 20.71 -13.69 -57.85
N ARG A 42 21.84 -13.65 -58.57
CA ARG A 42 23.04 -12.92 -58.11
C ARG A 42 22.80 -11.42 -57.94
N ALA A 43 21.92 -10.84 -58.75
CA ALA A 43 21.57 -9.42 -58.65
C ALA A 43 20.60 -9.13 -57.49
N SER A 44 19.66 -10.03 -57.17
CA SER A 44 18.64 -9.81 -56.13
C SER A 44 19.10 -10.23 -54.72
N LEU A 45 19.85 -11.32 -54.60
CA LEU A 45 20.24 -11.91 -53.33
C LEU A 45 21.01 -10.96 -52.39
N PRO A 46 21.97 -10.13 -52.85
CA PRO A 46 22.66 -9.19 -51.98
C PRO A 46 21.74 -8.13 -51.35
N GLU A 47 20.71 -7.68 -52.08
CA GLU A 47 19.73 -6.71 -51.56
C GLU A 47 18.87 -7.33 -50.46
N ASP A 48 18.43 -8.57 -50.63
CA ASP A 48 17.62 -9.28 -49.63
C ASP A 48 18.42 -9.59 -48.36
N VAL A 49 19.69 -10.02 -48.50
CA VAL A 49 20.60 -10.22 -47.37
C VAL A 49 20.83 -8.90 -46.62
N ARG A 50 21.07 -7.79 -47.35
CA ARG A 50 21.23 -6.47 -46.72
C ARG A 50 19.95 -6.03 -46.00
N ARG A 51 18.79 -6.29 -46.58
CA ARG A 51 17.49 -5.98 -45.98
C ARG A 51 17.27 -6.78 -44.69
N ALA A 52 17.54 -8.08 -44.72
CA ALA A 52 17.47 -8.93 -43.53
C ALA A 52 18.40 -8.41 -42.42
N GLY A 53 19.65 -8.08 -42.75
CA GLY A 53 20.59 -7.52 -41.77
C GLY A 53 20.13 -6.19 -41.16
N LYS A 54 19.51 -5.30 -41.95
CA LYS A 54 18.90 -4.07 -41.43
C LYS A 54 17.71 -4.34 -40.51
N ILE A 55 16.88 -5.32 -40.84
CA ILE A 55 15.76 -5.71 -39.98
C ILE A 55 16.29 -6.22 -38.65
N THR A 56 17.26 -7.14 -38.65
CA THR A 56 17.89 -7.63 -37.42
C THR A 56 18.49 -6.50 -36.59
N GLN A 57 19.30 -5.62 -37.18
CA GLN A 57 19.88 -4.49 -36.46
C GLN A 57 18.81 -3.56 -35.86
N ASN A 58 17.71 -3.32 -36.58
CA ASN A 58 16.62 -2.50 -36.07
C ASN A 58 15.86 -3.21 -34.96
N SER A 59 15.63 -4.52 -35.11
CA SER A 59 15.03 -5.36 -34.06
C SER A 59 15.88 -5.33 -32.79
N ASP A 60 17.21 -5.47 -32.89
CA ASP A 60 18.11 -5.41 -31.74
C ASP A 60 17.99 -4.07 -31.00
N LYS A 61 18.01 -2.95 -31.74
CA LYS A 61 17.83 -1.61 -31.16
C LYS A 61 16.48 -1.43 -30.46
N ILE A 62 15.41 -1.97 -31.04
CA ILE A 62 14.07 -1.89 -30.44
C ILE A 62 14.04 -2.73 -29.16
N MET A 63 14.65 -3.92 -29.16
CA MET A 63 14.72 -4.78 -27.98
C MET A 63 15.53 -4.11 -26.85
N GLU A 64 16.69 -3.52 -27.16
CA GLU A 64 17.51 -2.78 -26.20
C GLU A 64 16.74 -1.60 -25.59
N ALA A 65 16.06 -0.81 -26.43
CA ALA A 65 15.26 0.33 -25.97
C ALA A 65 14.09 -0.13 -25.08
N ALA A 66 13.37 -1.17 -25.49
CA ALA A 66 12.26 -1.73 -24.72
C ALA A 66 12.72 -2.31 -23.39
N GLN A 67 13.89 -2.98 -23.35
CA GLN A 67 14.47 -3.49 -22.12
C GLN A 67 14.84 -2.35 -21.17
N SER A 68 15.52 -1.32 -21.67
CA SER A 68 15.87 -0.14 -20.87
C SER A 68 14.64 0.58 -20.32
N GLU A 69 13.59 0.75 -21.14
CA GLU A 69 12.33 1.35 -20.71
C GLU A 69 11.63 0.51 -19.63
N ALA A 70 11.61 -0.82 -19.79
CA ALA A 70 11.06 -1.72 -18.79
C ALA A 70 11.85 -1.66 -17.47
N GLU A 71 13.18 -1.61 -17.52
CA GLU A 71 14.04 -1.47 -16.34
C GLU A 71 13.77 -0.15 -15.60
N MET A 72 13.67 0.97 -16.32
CA MET A 72 13.33 2.27 -15.74
C MET A 72 11.93 2.28 -15.11
N ALA A 73 10.94 1.68 -15.79
CA ALA A 73 9.57 1.58 -15.27
C ALA A 73 9.50 0.74 -13.99
N LEU A 74 10.21 -0.38 -13.96
CA LEU A 74 10.30 -1.23 -12.77
C LEU A 74 10.98 -0.51 -11.59
N GLU A 75 12.04 0.23 -11.87
CA GLU A 75 12.74 1.01 -10.83
C GLU A 75 11.85 2.13 -10.27
N SER A 76 11.17 2.88 -11.14
CA SER A 76 10.21 3.90 -10.71
C SER A 76 9.09 3.30 -9.86
N ALA A 77 8.50 2.18 -10.30
CA ALA A 77 7.43 1.52 -9.57
C ALA A 77 7.89 1.01 -8.19
N ARG A 78 9.13 0.52 -8.09
CA ARG A 78 9.73 0.11 -6.81
C ARG A 78 9.96 1.31 -5.89
N ALA A 79 10.50 2.40 -6.41
CA ALA A 79 10.72 3.63 -5.65
C ALA A 79 9.40 4.20 -5.11
N ASP A 80 8.37 4.28 -5.96
CA ASP A 80 7.03 4.72 -5.57
C ASP A 80 6.41 3.80 -4.51
N GLY A 81 6.52 2.48 -4.70
CA GLY A 81 6.03 1.51 -3.73
C GLY A 81 6.70 1.64 -2.36
N GLN A 82 8.03 1.83 -2.34
CA GLN A 82 8.77 2.04 -1.09
C GLN A 82 8.38 3.36 -0.41
N ARG A 83 8.20 4.43 -1.18
CA ARG A 83 7.76 5.74 -0.67
C ARG A 83 6.39 5.62 0.00
N VAL A 84 5.41 5.05 -0.69
CA VAL A 84 4.04 4.86 -0.17
C VAL A 84 4.05 3.98 1.08
N LEU A 85 4.85 2.91 1.09
CA LEU A 85 4.96 2.03 2.25
C LEU A 85 5.55 2.76 3.46
N SER A 86 6.60 3.57 3.26
CA SER A 86 7.23 4.37 4.31
C SER A 86 6.27 5.42 4.89
N GLU A 87 5.56 6.14 4.01
CA GLU A 87 4.54 7.11 4.41
C GLU A 87 3.41 6.45 5.20
N SER A 88 2.89 5.33 4.70
CA SER A 88 1.83 4.57 5.36
C SER A 88 2.25 4.05 6.73
N LYS A 89 3.50 3.58 6.87
CA LYS A 89 4.03 3.09 8.14
C LYS A 89 4.15 4.23 9.15
N THR A 90 4.69 5.37 8.73
CA THR A 90 4.84 6.55 9.59
C THR A 90 3.48 7.05 10.08
N GLU A 91 2.50 7.10 9.19
CA GLU A 91 1.14 7.52 9.53
C GLU A 91 0.45 6.52 10.47
N ALA A 92 0.62 5.22 10.24
CA ALA A 92 0.10 4.20 11.14
C ALA A 92 0.71 4.31 12.55
N GLU A 93 2.02 4.55 12.65
CA GLU A 93 2.72 4.78 13.91
C GLU A 93 2.20 6.04 14.62
N ARG A 94 1.94 7.13 13.87
CA ARG A 94 1.34 8.36 14.41
C ARG A 94 -0.05 8.12 15.00
N ILE A 95 -0.94 7.49 14.23
CA ILE A 95 -2.32 7.17 14.68
C ILE A 95 -2.29 6.27 15.92
N LEU A 96 -1.44 5.25 15.93
CA LEU A 96 -1.27 4.37 17.09
C LEU A 96 -0.76 5.12 18.32
N GLY A 97 0.20 6.03 18.14
CA GLY A 97 0.71 6.88 19.22
C GLY A 97 -0.39 7.78 19.81
N GLU A 98 -1.16 8.45 18.95
CA GLU A 98 -2.27 9.31 19.36
C GLU A 98 -3.37 8.52 20.07
N ALA A 99 -3.75 7.36 19.54
CA ALA A 99 -4.75 6.50 20.15
C ALA A 99 -4.32 6.04 21.55
N LYS A 100 -3.05 5.65 21.72
CA LYS A 100 -2.51 5.26 23.03
C LYS A 100 -2.54 6.41 24.02
N ALA A 101 -2.06 7.59 23.62
CA ALA A 101 -2.08 8.78 24.47
C ALA A 101 -3.51 9.17 24.88
N HIS A 102 -4.47 9.04 23.95
CA HIS A 102 -5.88 9.30 24.25
C HIS A 102 -6.46 8.27 25.23
N CYS A 103 -6.17 6.98 25.05
CA CYS A 103 -6.59 5.94 25.99
C CYS A 103 -6.00 6.17 27.40
N GLU A 104 -4.72 6.52 27.50
CA GLU A 104 -4.07 6.83 28.78
C GLU A 104 -4.75 8.02 29.47
N ALA A 105 -5.06 9.08 28.73
CA ALA A 105 -5.77 10.24 29.27
C ALA A 105 -7.18 9.89 29.76
N LEU A 106 -7.93 9.05 29.04
CA LEU A 106 -9.27 8.60 29.44
C LEU A 106 -9.23 7.75 30.72
N VAL A 107 -8.24 6.85 30.84
CA VAL A 107 -8.05 6.05 32.05
C VAL A 107 -7.74 6.95 33.23
N GLN A 108 -6.81 7.89 33.07
CA GLN A 108 -6.46 8.84 34.13
C GLN A 108 -7.66 9.68 34.57
N GLN A 109 -8.46 10.18 33.62
CA GLN A 109 -9.68 10.93 33.92
C GLN A 109 -10.69 10.08 34.70
N SER A 110 -10.89 8.82 34.31
CA SER A 110 -11.79 7.89 34.99
C SER A 110 -11.35 7.63 36.43
N GLU A 111 -10.05 7.45 36.67
CA GLU A 111 -9.50 7.26 38.02
C GLU A 111 -9.68 8.50 38.91
N ILE A 112 -9.40 9.69 38.38
CA ILE A 112 -9.63 10.96 39.10
C ILE A 112 -11.11 11.08 39.48
N GLN A 113 -12.02 10.81 38.54
CA GLN A 113 -13.45 10.89 38.79
C GLN A 113 -13.90 9.86 39.85
N ARG A 114 -13.35 8.64 39.83
CA ARG A 114 -13.60 7.61 40.84
C ARG A 114 -13.15 8.05 42.23
N ILE A 115 -11.94 8.59 42.36
CA ILE A 115 -11.39 9.06 43.63
C ILE A 115 -12.18 10.26 44.16
N ALA A 116 -12.46 11.26 43.32
CA ALA A 116 -13.24 12.43 43.71
C ALA A 116 -14.65 12.05 44.18
N THR A 117 -15.30 11.09 43.50
CA THR A 117 -16.62 10.58 43.90
C THR A 117 -16.57 9.87 45.25
N ALA A 118 -15.52 9.08 45.50
CA ALA A 118 -15.33 8.40 46.78
C ALA A 118 -15.11 9.41 47.92
N GLN A 119 -14.21 10.38 47.74
CA GLN A 119 -13.95 11.43 48.72
C GLN A 119 -15.20 12.27 49.02
N ALA A 120 -15.96 12.65 47.99
CA ALA A 120 -17.21 13.40 48.17
C ALA A 120 -18.22 12.62 49.03
N ARG A 121 -18.36 11.30 48.81
CA ARG A 121 -19.24 10.46 49.63
C ARG A 121 -18.79 10.39 51.08
N GLU A 122 -17.49 10.27 51.31
CA GLU A 122 -16.91 10.24 52.66
C GLU A 122 -17.15 11.54 53.41
N ILE A 123 -16.90 12.70 52.77
CA ILE A 123 -17.17 14.02 53.35
C ILE A 123 -18.64 14.18 53.72
N VAL A 124 -19.56 13.79 52.82
CA VAL A 124 -21.01 13.87 53.10
C VAL A 124 -21.41 12.97 54.26
N ALA A 125 -20.85 11.76 54.34
CA ALA A 125 -21.12 10.85 55.44
C ALA A 125 -20.60 11.41 56.77
N GLN A 126 -19.37 11.93 56.79
CA GLN A 126 -18.77 12.51 57.98
C GLN A 126 -19.52 13.77 58.45
N ALA A 127 -19.88 14.66 57.52
CA ALA A 127 -20.67 15.85 57.84
C ALA A 127 -22.06 15.49 58.38
N GLY A 128 -22.67 14.41 57.88
CA GLY A 128 -23.92 13.87 58.42
C GLY A 128 -23.76 13.40 59.87
N GLN A 129 -22.71 12.62 60.14
CA GLN A 129 -22.41 12.14 61.50
C GLN A 129 -22.13 13.30 62.46
N GLU A 130 -21.28 14.25 62.07
CA GLU A 130 -20.98 15.43 62.88
C GLU A 130 -22.23 16.28 63.15
N ALA A 131 -23.13 16.43 62.17
CA ALA A 131 -24.38 17.14 62.37
C ALA A 131 -25.31 16.43 63.37
N ASP A 132 -25.37 15.10 63.34
CA ASP A 132 -26.13 14.30 64.29
C ASP A 132 -25.53 14.37 65.70
N ASP A 133 -24.20 14.29 65.82
CA ASP A 133 -23.47 14.42 67.09
C ASP A 133 -23.66 15.81 67.71
N ILE A 134 -23.58 16.88 66.90
CA ILE A 134 -23.85 18.26 67.35
C ILE A 134 -25.30 18.39 67.82
N ARG A 135 -26.26 17.82 67.09
CA ARG A 135 -27.68 17.89 67.45
C ARG A 135 -27.94 17.17 68.77
N ALA A 136 -27.41 15.97 68.95
CA ALA A 136 -27.52 15.22 70.19
C ALA A 136 -26.89 15.98 71.37
N GLY A 137 -25.68 16.52 71.20
CA GLY A 137 -25.01 17.31 72.23
C GLY A 137 -25.76 18.59 72.60
N ALA A 138 -26.40 19.26 71.63
CA ALA A 138 -27.24 20.43 71.89
C ALA A 138 -28.52 20.07 72.66
N ASP A 139 -29.17 18.96 72.32
CA ASP A 139 -30.37 18.46 73.01
C ASP A 139 -30.04 18.07 74.47
N ASP A 140 -28.91 17.41 74.70
CA ASP A 140 -28.44 17.05 76.04
C ASP A 140 -28.10 18.32 76.86
N TYR A 141 -27.40 19.29 76.27
CA TYR A 141 -27.12 20.57 76.93
C TYR A 141 -28.39 21.33 77.30
N ALA A 142 -29.37 21.39 76.39
CA ALA A 142 -30.65 22.03 76.66
C ALA A 142 -31.39 21.36 77.83
N ARG A 143 -31.33 20.03 77.91
CA ARG A 143 -31.93 19.25 79.01
C ARG A 143 -31.27 19.59 80.36
N ASP A 144 -29.94 19.62 80.41
CA ASP A 144 -29.19 19.93 81.64
C ASP A 144 -29.50 21.35 82.15
N ILE A 145 -29.54 22.33 81.23
CA ILE A 145 -29.90 23.71 81.58
C ILE A 145 -31.34 23.82 82.10
N LEU A 146 -32.29 23.14 81.44
CA LEU A 146 -33.69 23.14 81.87
C LEU A 146 -33.85 22.50 83.25
N MET A 147 -33.17 21.38 83.51
CA MET A 147 -33.19 20.70 84.81
C MET A 147 -32.61 21.59 85.92
N THR A 148 -31.48 22.26 85.64
CA THR A 148 -30.87 23.22 86.58
C THR A 148 -31.81 24.39 86.87
N LEU A 149 -32.48 24.92 85.84
CA LEU A 149 -33.45 26.00 86.01
C LEU A 149 -34.66 25.54 86.83
N GLU A 150 -35.15 24.32 86.60
CA GLU A 150 -36.28 23.73 87.30
C GLU A 150 -35.96 23.55 88.80
N GLU A 151 -34.76 23.08 89.13
CA GLU A 151 -34.26 23.03 90.52
C GLU A 151 -34.21 24.43 91.16
N GLN A 152 -33.66 25.42 90.47
CA GLN A 152 -33.60 26.79 91.01
C GLN A 152 -34.97 27.43 91.21
N VAL A 153 -35.93 27.17 90.32
CA VAL A 153 -37.32 27.64 90.47
C VAL A 153 -38.02 26.91 91.61
N ALA A 154 -37.79 25.60 91.76
CA ALA A 154 -38.35 24.82 92.86
C ALA A 154 -37.81 25.30 94.22
N GLU A 155 -36.51 25.62 94.32
CA GLU A 155 -35.92 26.26 95.50
C GLU A 155 -36.53 27.64 95.79
N ALA A 156 -36.74 28.45 94.75
CA ALA A 156 -37.29 29.79 94.89
C ALA A 156 -38.80 29.83 95.23
N MET A 157 -39.56 28.80 94.88
CA MET A 157 -41.00 28.67 95.21
C MET A 157 -41.28 27.81 96.45
N GLY A 158 -40.28 27.07 96.95
CA GLY A 158 -40.34 26.27 98.17
C GLY A 158 -40.00 27.03 99.45
N GLN A 159 -39.72 28.34 99.35
CA GLN A 159 -39.65 29.31 100.46
C GLN A 159 -40.84 30.26 100.40
#